data_AF-A0A917X2Z2-F1
#
_entry.id   AF-A0A917X2Z2-F1
#
_cell.length_a   1.000
_cell.length_b   1.000
_cell.length_c   1.000
_cell.angle_alpha   90.00
_cell.angle_beta   90.00
_cell.angle_gamma   90.00
#
_symmetry.space_group_name_H-M   'P 1'
#
loop_
_entity.id
_entity.type
_entity.pdbx_description
1 polymer ?
#
loop_
_entity_poly.entity_id
_entity_poly.type
_entity_poly.pdbx_seq_one_letter_code
_entity_poly.pdbx_strand_id
1 'polypeptide(L)' 'MTYAADRIYSEVAYVAYHFHWSLDEILDLEHGERLRYVAEIANINTRISQGR' A
#
# COMPACT_ATOMS: atom_id res chain seq x y z
N MET A 1 2.04 -21.42 -0.29
CA MET A 1 2.23 -20.43 -1.38
C MET A 1 3.07 -19.31 -0.82
N THR A 2 4.36 -19.27 -1.18
CA THR A 2 5.26 -18.18 -0.81
C THR A 2 4.76 -16.90 -1.44
N TYR A 3 4.48 -15.89 -0.64
CA TYR A 3 4.21 -14.54 -1.14
C TYR A 3 5.43 -14.11 -1.96
N ALA A 4 5.23 -13.87 -3.26
CA ALA A 4 6.34 -13.51 -4.15
C ALA A 4 6.94 -12.17 -3.67
N ALA A 5 8.26 -12.15 -3.46
CA ALA A 5 8.96 -10.97 -2.95
C ALA A 5 8.66 -9.70 -3.77
N ASP A 6 8.45 -9.85 -5.08
CA ASP A 6 8.07 -8.75 -5.99
C ASP A 6 6.77 -8.05 -5.59
N ARG A 7 5.83 -8.79 -5.00
CA ARG A 7 4.54 -8.25 -4.54
C ARG A 7 4.72 -7.37 -3.30
N ILE A 8 5.63 -7.73 -2.40
CA ILE A 8 5.93 -6.92 -1.21
C ILE A 8 6.55 -5.59 -1.63
N TYR A 9 7.53 -5.59 -2.54
CA TYR A 9 8.13 -4.35 -3.06
C TYR A 9 7.08 -3.42 -3.66
N SER A 10 6.13 -3.97 -4.41
CA SER A 10 5.05 -3.19 -5.02
C SER A 10 4.11 -2.57 -3.97
N GLU A 11 3.70 -3.34 -2.96
CA GLU A 11 2.86 -2.85 -1.86
C GLU A 11 3.55 -1.73 -1.08
N VAL A 12 4.81 -1.93 -0.73
CA VAL A 12 5.61 -0.96 0.01
C VAL A 12 5.79 0.34 -0.78
N ALA A 13 6.18 0.23 -2.06
CA ALA A 13 6.36 1.39 -2.93
C ALA A 13 5.06 2.19 -3.08
N TYR A 14 3.92 1.50 -3.19
CA TYR A 14 2.61 2.13 -3.30
C TYR A 14 2.24 2.92 -2.04
N VAL A 15 2.43 2.33 -0.86
CA VAL A 15 2.18 3.01 0.42
C VAL A 15 3.14 4.19 0.61
N ALA A 16 4.43 3.99 0.38
CA ALA A 16 5.44 5.04 0.50
C ALA A 16 5.18 6.22 -0.45
N TYR A 17 4.73 5.95 -1.67
CA TYR A 17 4.39 6.99 -2.65
C TYR A 17 3.21 7.88 -2.20
N HIS A 18 2.21 7.29 -1.53
CA HIS A 18 0.99 8.00 -1.15
C HIS A 18 1.01 8.62 0.26
N PHE A 19 1.65 7.97 1.23
CA PHE A 19 1.69 8.45 2.61
C PHE A 19 3.07 8.93 3.06
N HIS A 20 4.11 8.75 2.24
CA HIS A 20 5.48 9.18 2.54
C HIS A 20 6.06 8.62 3.83
N TRP A 21 5.54 7.48 4.29
CA TRP A 21 6.12 6.73 5.40
C TRP A 21 7.47 6.13 5.01
N SER A 22 8.32 5.93 6.00
CA SER A 22 9.62 5.30 5.79
C SER A 22 9.46 3.82 5.42
N LEU A 23 10.47 3.27 4.76
CA LEU A 23 10.50 1.84 4.42
C LEU A 23 10.35 0.97 5.67
N ASP A 24 11.05 1.32 6.75
CA ASP A 24 11.06 0.57 8.00
C ASP A 24 9.67 0.52 8.63
N GLU A 25 8.97 1.66 8.70
CA GLU A 25 7.60 1.72 9.23
C GLU A 25 6.62 0.85 8.44
N ILE A 26 6.78 0.76 7.11
CA ILE A 26 5.88 -0.04 6.26
C ILE A 26 6.21 -1.54 6.35
N LEU A 27 7.49 -1.88 6.52
CA LEU A 27 7.92 -3.28 6.70
C LEU A 27 7.55 -3.85 8.08
N ASP A 28 7.43 -2.98 9.10
CA ASP A 28 6.96 -3.35 10.44
C ASP A 28 5.45 -3.67 10.48
N LEU A 29 4.67 -3.25 9.49
CA LEU A 29 3.25 -3.58 9.40
C LEU A 29 3.03 -5.08 9.16
N GLU A 30 2.05 -5.65 9.85
CA GLU A 30 1.60 -6.99 9.51
C GLU A 30 1.11 -7.03 8.06
N HIS A 31 1.27 -8.18 7.41
CA HIS A 31 0.90 -8.34 6.01
C HIS A 31 -0.56 -7.92 5.72
N GLY A 32 -1.49 -8.26 6.63
CA GLY A 32 -2.90 -7.87 6.51
C GLY A 32 -3.14 -6.36 6.66
N GLU A 33 -2.40 -5.70 7.55
CA GLU A 33 -2.50 -4.25 7.76
C GLU A 33 -1.99 -3.48 6.55
N ARG A 34 -0.84 -3.89 5.99
CA ARG A 34 -0.31 -3.28 4.76
C ARG A 34 -1.28 -3.41 3.60
N LEU A 35 -1.89 -4.59 3.41
CA LEU A 35 -2.92 -4.78 2.38
C LEU A 35 -4.14 -3.87 2.59
N ARG A 36 -4.53 -3.62 3.84
CA ARG A 36 -5.62 -2.70 4.15
C ARG A 36 -5.29 -1.28 3.71
N TYR A 37 -4.09 -0.78 4.00
CA TYR A 37 -3.68 0.56 3.55
C TYR A 37 -3.63 0.66 2.03
N VAL A 38 -3.12 -0.36 1.34
CA VAL A 38 -3.13 -0.42 -0.13
C VAL A 38 -4.57 -0.30 -0.67
N ALA A 39 -5.53 -1.01 -0.07
CA ALA A 39 -6.93 -0.94 -0.47
C ALA A 39 -7.56 0.44 -0.20
N GLU A 40 -7.29 1.05 0.96
CA GLU A 40 -7.81 2.38 1.28
C GLU A 40 -7.28 3.46 0.33
N ILE A 41 -5.99 3.42 -0.01
CA ILE A 41 -5.39 4.33 -0.99
C ILE A 41 -6.11 4.19 -2.35
N ALA A 42 -6.35 2.95 -2.81
CA ALA A 42 -7.07 2.69 -4.05
C ALA A 42 -8.51 3.23 -4.01
N ASN A 43 -9.21 3.07 -2.89
CA ASN A 43 -10.56 3.61 -2.69
C ASN A 43 -10.58 5.14 -2.75
N ILE A 44 -9.62 5.81 -2.09
CA ILE A 44 -9.48 7.27 -2.11
C ILE A 44 -9.26 7.76 -3.55
N ASN A 45 -8.31 7.16 -4.27
CA ASN A 45 -7.98 7.53 -5.65
C ASN A 45 -9.19 7.33 -6.58
N THR A 46 -9.94 6.24 -6.40
CA THR A 46 -11.15 5.96 -7.17
C THR A 46 -12.22 7.03 -6.95
N ARG A 47 -12.45 7.43 -5.68
CA ARG A 47 -13.41 8.50 -5.34
C ARG A 47 -13.00 9.85 -5.92
N ILE A 48 -11.71 10.21 -5.85
CA ILE A 48 -11.18 11.44 -6.45
C ILE A 48 -11.36 11.43 -7.97
N SER A 49 -11.08 10.29 -8.61
CA SER A 49 -11.22 10.15 -10.05
C SER A 49 -12.68 10.19 -10.54
N GLN A 50 -13.65 9.74 -9.73
CA GLN A 50 -15.07 9.77 -10.10
C GLN A 50 -15.75 11.12 -9.82
N GLY A 51 -15.18 11.94 -8.94
CA GLY A 51 -15.65 13.30 -8.65
C GLY A 51 -15.11 14.37 -9.61
N ARG A 52 -14.41 13.97 -10.68
CA ARG A 52 -13.75 14.82 -11.67
C ARG A 52 -14.33 14.58 -13.05
#